data_AF-A0A800FHE7-F1
#
_entry.id   AF-A0A800FHE7-F1
#
_cell.length_a   1.000
_cell.length_b   1.000
_cell.length_c   1.000
_cell.angle_alpha   90.00
_cell.angle_beta   90.00
_cell.angle_gamma   90.00
#
_symmetry.space_group_name_H-M   'P 1'
#
loop_
_entity.id
_entity.type
_entity.pdbx_description
1 polymer ?
#
loop_
_entity_poly.entity_id
_entity_poly.type
_entity_poly.pdbx_seq_one_letter_code
_entity_poly.pdbx_strand_id
1 'polypeptide(L)'
;MKENPGEFPFTRGLYPGMYQDKPWSIRQYAGFTSAEESNKRYKYLLEQGVTGLSVAFDLPTQIGYDSDHPMAAGEVGKVGVPITSIQDMDILFDGIELDGVSTSMTINATAPILFALYLVAAENQGVPAEKLKGTVQNDILKEYIARGTYIYPPKPSMRMVTDLLEFCTTHAPYWNAISISGYHIREAGSTAAQELAFTLANGISYVAAAIAKGLDPNQFASRISFFFNAHNDLLIEVAKFRAARRMWAKIMKEQFNVTNEKAMFCRFHVQTGGSTLTAQQIDNNVVRTTIQALSAVLGGAQSLHTNSRDEALSLPTDDSARLALRTQQIIAYESGLVDHPDPFGGSYAIETLTDSIETEANAIINEVE
;
A
#
# COMPACT_ATOMS: atom_id res chain seq x y z
N MET A 1 18.64 -16.89 19.03
CA MET A 1 19.68 -16.54 18.04
C MET A 1 19.57 -15.04 17.79
N LYS A 2 20.67 -14.32 17.61
CA LYS A 2 20.61 -12.88 17.32
C LYS A 2 20.18 -12.71 15.85
N GLU A 3 18.92 -12.35 15.63
CA GLU A 3 18.41 -12.05 14.28
C GLU A 3 19.04 -10.74 13.77
N ASN A 4 19.40 -10.68 12.49
CA ASN A 4 19.90 -9.48 11.83
C ASN A 4 18.94 -9.01 10.71
N PRO A 5 18.89 -7.71 10.38
CA PRO A 5 18.18 -7.22 9.19
C PRO A 5 18.69 -7.89 7.91
N GLY A 6 17.79 -8.19 6.98
CA GLY A 6 18.12 -8.88 5.73
C GLY A 6 18.27 -10.39 5.84
N GLU A 7 18.11 -10.98 7.02
CA GLU A 7 18.16 -12.43 7.23
C GLU A 7 16.77 -12.97 7.58
N PHE A 8 16.42 -14.16 7.09
CA PHE A 8 15.19 -14.86 7.46
C PHE A 8 15.08 -15.00 9.00
N PRO A 9 13.93 -14.69 9.64
CA PRO A 9 12.62 -14.42 9.04
C PRO A 9 12.30 -12.93 8.81
N PHE A 10 13.32 -12.09 8.65
CA PHE A 10 13.24 -10.66 8.30
C PHE A 10 12.51 -9.78 9.32
N THR A 11 12.35 -10.23 10.56
CA THR A 11 11.74 -9.47 11.67
C THR A 11 12.33 -8.06 11.77
N ARG A 12 13.65 -7.96 11.65
CA ARG A 12 14.42 -6.72 11.81
C ARG A 12 14.56 -5.88 10.53
N GLY A 13 13.86 -6.25 9.46
CA GLY A 13 13.91 -5.57 8.18
C GLY A 13 14.33 -6.48 7.03
N LEU A 14 13.92 -6.11 5.81
CA LEU A 14 14.14 -6.90 4.60
C LEU A 14 15.55 -6.78 4.02
N TYR A 15 16.27 -5.71 4.37
CA TYR A 15 17.58 -5.39 3.81
C TYR A 15 18.58 -5.15 4.94
N PRO A 16 19.86 -5.54 4.80
CA PRO A 16 20.86 -5.36 5.85
C PRO A 16 21.02 -3.89 6.29
N GLY A 17 21.12 -2.97 5.32
CA GLY A 17 21.29 -1.53 5.58
C GLY A 17 19.97 -0.76 5.73
N MET A 18 18.82 -1.37 5.45
CA MET A 18 17.51 -0.71 5.40
C MET A 18 17.57 0.69 4.75
N TYR A 19 17.43 1.74 5.54
CA TYR A 19 17.35 3.12 5.05
C TYR A 19 18.71 3.79 4.80
N GLN A 20 19.82 3.15 5.20
CA GLN A 20 21.17 3.65 4.95
C GLN A 20 21.47 3.75 3.44
N ASP A 21 20.97 2.79 2.66
CA ASP A 21 21.14 2.79 1.20
C ASP A 21 20.15 3.74 0.53
N LYS A 22 18.87 3.63 0.93
CA LYS A 22 17.78 4.43 0.38
C LYS A 22 16.65 4.56 1.40
N PRO A 23 16.20 5.79 1.72
CA PRO A 23 15.00 6.01 2.51
C PRO A 23 13.75 5.37 1.88
N TRP A 24 12.69 5.23 2.67
CA TRP A 24 11.40 4.78 2.15
C TRP A 24 10.90 5.72 1.04
N SER A 25 10.04 5.21 0.16
CA SER A 25 9.42 6.06 -0.85
C SER A 25 8.38 6.96 -0.19
N ILE A 26 8.59 8.27 -0.26
CA ILE A 26 7.60 9.26 0.16
C ILE A 26 6.52 9.32 -0.92
N ARG A 27 5.31 8.86 -0.59
CA ARG A 27 4.17 8.75 -1.50
C ARG A 27 2.94 9.39 -0.87
N GLN A 28 2.56 10.55 -1.38
CA GLN A 28 1.29 11.17 -1.01
C GLN A 28 0.17 10.69 -1.93
N TYR A 29 -0.96 10.39 -1.31
CA TYR A 29 -2.21 10.00 -1.96
C TYR A 29 -2.85 11.25 -2.52
N ALA A 30 -3.05 11.30 -3.83
CA ALA A 30 -3.59 12.46 -4.51
C ALA A 30 -4.55 12.04 -5.64
N GLY A 31 -5.59 12.82 -5.82
CA GLY A 31 -6.61 12.65 -6.84
C GLY A 31 -7.76 13.61 -6.50
N PHE A 32 -8.13 14.46 -7.46
CA PHE A 32 -9.05 15.58 -7.23
C PHE A 32 -9.85 15.83 -8.48
N THR A 33 -11.19 15.88 -8.37
CA THR A 33 -12.13 16.57 -9.28
C THR A 33 -12.08 16.16 -10.77
N SER A 34 -10.97 16.39 -11.46
CA SER A 34 -10.71 16.02 -12.86
C SER A 34 -9.29 15.51 -13.08
N ALA A 35 -9.02 14.94 -14.26
CA ALA A 35 -7.69 14.48 -14.65
C ALA A 35 -6.68 15.62 -14.72
N GLU A 36 -7.07 16.81 -15.20
CA GLU A 36 -6.22 17.99 -15.31
C GLU A 36 -5.80 18.52 -13.95
N GLU A 37 -6.74 18.65 -13.00
CA GLU A 37 -6.43 19.13 -11.65
C GLU A 37 -5.57 18.12 -10.89
N SER A 38 -5.83 16.83 -11.08
CA SER A 38 -4.99 15.75 -10.54
C SER A 38 -3.58 15.79 -11.14
N ASN A 39 -3.44 16.01 -12.45
CA ASN A 39 -2.13 16.14 -13.12
C ASN A 39 -1.33 17.33 -12.58
N LYS A 40 -1.96 18.52 -12.49
CA LYS A 40 -1.33 19.73 -11.90
C LYS A 40 -0.84 19.44 -10.48
N ARG A 41 -1.64 18.74 -9.69
CA ARG A 41 -1.29 18.33 -8.33
C ARG A 41 -0.11 17.36 -8.29
N TYR A 42 -0.07 16.38 -9.20
CA TYR A 42 1.06 15.45 -9.28
C TYR A 42 2.36 16.17 -9.61
N LYS A 43 2.36 17.07 -10.61
CA LYS A 43 3.52 17.91 -10.95
C LYS A 43 3.98 18.74 -9.75
N TYR A 44 3.04 19.39 -9.06
CA TYR A 44 3.34 20.13 -7.83
C TYR A 44 3.99 19.24 -6.74
N LEU A 45 3.42 18.06 -6.47
CA LEU A 45 3.97 17.16 -5.44
C LEU A 45 5.36 16.66 -5.81
N LEU A 46 5.61 16.35 -7.09
CA LEU A 46 6.93 15.97 -7.60
C LEU A 46 7.94 17.10 -7.39
N GLU A 47 7.57 18.35 -7.70
CA GLU A 47 8.40 19.53 -7.43
C GLU A 47 8.69 19.73 -5.93
N GLN A 48 7.78 19.32 -5.04
CA GLN A 48 7.99 19.38 -3.58
C GLN A 48 8.81 18.21 -3.03
N GLY A 49 9.17 17.23 -3.86
CA GLY A 49 10.07 16.13 -3.51
C GLY A 49 9.39 14.81 -3.14
N VAL A 50 8.15 14.56 -3.57
CA VAL A 50 7.63 13.18 -3.51
C VAL A 50 8.41 12.30 -4.50
N THR A 51 8.65 11.05 -4.12
CA THR A 51 9.47 10.11 -4.91
C THR A 51 8.64 9.09 -5.70
N GLY A 52 7.31 9.16 -5.56
CA GLY A 52 6.36 8.32 -6.29
C GLY A 52 4.95 8.89 -6.17
N LEU A 53 4.14 8.60 -7.17
CA LEU A 53 2.75 9.04 -7.23
C LEU A 53 1.83 7.98 -6.63
N SER A 54 0.68 8.43 -6.13
CA SER A 54 -0.40 7.54 -5.73
C SER A 54 -1.73 8.14 -6.16
N VAL A 55 -2.42 7.44 -7.05
CA VAL A 55 -3.67 7.85 -7.69
C VAL A 55 -4.86 7.40 -6.85
N ALA A 56 -5.70 8.37 -6.50
CA ALA A 56 -7.02 8.17 -5.91
C ALA A 56 -8.09 8.33 -6.99
N PHE A 57 -8.92 7.32 -7.21
CA PHE A 57 -10.01 7.36 -8.19
C PHE A 57 -11.32 7.73 -7.51
N ASP A 58 -12.24 8.34 -8.24
CA ASP A 58 -13.58 8.61 -7.71
C ASP A 58 -14.40 7.32 -7.49
N LEU A 59 -15.53 7.43 -6.81
CA LEU A 59 -16.36 6.27 -6.50
C LEU A 59 -16.90 5.58 -7.77
N PRO A 60 -17.45 6.29 -8.78
CA PRO A 60 -17.89 5.69 -10.05
C PRO A 60 -16.82 4.83 -10.73
N THR A 61 -15.59 5.33 -10.86
CA THR A 61 -14.47 4.60 -11.46
C THR A 61 -14.13 3.34 -10.66
N GLN A 62 -14.20 3.42 -9.32
CA GLN A 62 -13.92 2.28 -8.45
C GLN A 62 -14.94 1.15 -8.58
N ILE A 63 -16.21 1.48 -8.83
CA ILE A 63 -17.31 0.51 -8.95
C ILE A 63 -17.74 0.27 -10.41
N GLY A 64 -16.95 0.73 -11.38
CA GLY A 64 -17.10 0.36 -12.80
C GLY A 64 -18.23 1.07 -13.53
N TYR A 65 -18.52 2.32 -13.15
CA TYR A 65 -19.47 3.18 -13.87
C TYR A 65 -18.75 4.31 -14.61
N ASP A 66 -19.22 4.59 -15.82
CA ASP A 66 -18.89 5.82 -16.54
C ASP A 66 -19.54 7.04 -15.84
N SER A 67 -18.96 8.21 -16.05
CA SER A 67 -19.38 9.47 -15.41
C SER A 67 -20.81 9.90 -15.77
N ASP A 68 -21.36 9.43 -16.88
CA ASP A 68 -22.74 9.72 -17.32
C ASP A 68 -23.76 8.68 -16.84
N HIS A 69 -23.31 7.61 -16.17
CA HIS A 69 -24.20 6.58 -15.65
C HIS A 69 -25.09 7.14 -14.52
N PRO A 70 -26.39 6.79 -14.43
CA PRO A 70 -27.28 7.33 -13.40
C PRO A 70 -26.80 7.12 -11.95
N MET A 71 -26.09 6.02 -11.68
CA MET A 71 -25.50 5.73 -10.36
C MET A 71 -24.28 6.60 -10.02
N ALA A 72 -23.67 7.28 -11.00
CA ALA A 72 -22.53 8.15 -10.80
C ALA A 72 -22.93 9.59 -10.38
N ALA A 73 -24.21 9.94 -10.54
CA ALA A 73 -24.71 11.29 -10.27
C ALA A 73 -24.37 11.75 -8.84
N GLY A 74 -23.62 12.85 -8.75
CA GLY A 74 -23.20 13.45 -7.47
C GLY A 74 -21.92 12.87 -6.85
N GLU A 75 -21.33 11.84 -7.46
CA GLU A 75 -20.10 11.21 -6.96
C GLU A 75 -18.89 11.38 -7.91
N VAL A 76 -19.12 11.82 -9.15
CA VAL A 76 -18.06 12.10 -10.13
C VAL A 76 -17.06 13.11 -9.59
N GLY A 77 -15.78 12.73 -9.54
CA GLY A 77 -14.68 13.60 -9.12
C GLY A 77 -14.63 13.98 -7.62
N LYS A 78 -15.58 13.51 -6.81
CA LYS A 78 -15.77 13.98 -5.42
C LYS A 78 -14.68 13.49 -4.46
N VAL A 79 -14.25 12.25 -4.62
CA VAL A 79 -13.29 11.57 -3.72
C VAL A 79 -12.01 11.12 -4.44
N GLY A 80 -11.83 11.53 -5.70
CA GLY A 80 -10.70 11.15 -6.53
C GLY A 80 -10.88 11.59 -7.97
N VAL A 81 -10.00 11.16 -8.85
CA VAL A 81 -10.07 11.45 -10.29
C VAL A 81 -11.09 10.53 -10.98
N PRO A 82 -12.00 11.06 -11.82
CA PRO A 82 -12.83 10.26 -12.72
C PRO A 82 -11.99 9.75 -13.89
N ILE A 83 -12.04 8.44 -14.17
CA ILE A 83 -11.42 7.83 -15.36
C ILE A 83 -12.44 6.96 -16.07
N THR A 84 -12.84 7.40 -17.25
CA THR A 84 -13.84 6.73 -18.12
C THR A 84 -13.23 6.25 -19.43
N SER A 85 -12.10 6.83 -19.85
CA SER A 85 -11.45 6.48 -21.11
C SER A 85 -9.92 6.55 -21.03
N ILE A 86 -9.27 6.17 -22.13
CA ILE A 86 -7.82 6.35 -22.31
C ILE A 86 -7.43 7.83 -22.32
N GLN A 87 -8.28 8.73 -22.85
CA GLN A 87 -7.99 10.16 -22.88
C GLN A 87 -7.85 10.75 -21.48
N ASP A 88 -8.67 10.28 -20.52
CA ASP A 88 -8.55 10.73 -19.13
C ASP A 88 -7.21 10.31 -18.52
N MET A 89 -6.72 9.11 -18.85
CA MET A 89 -5.42 8.62 -18.39
C MET A 89 -4.26 9.37 -19.05
N ASP A 90 -4.36 9.69 -20.34
CA ASP A 90 -3.39 10.50 -21.07
C ASP A 90 -3.28 11.91 -20.44
N ILE A 91 -4.42 12.54 -20.14
CA ILE A 91 -4.47 13.84 -19.46
C ILE A 91 -3.88 13.75 -18.05
N LEU A 92 -4.24 12.70 -17.30
CA LEU A 92 -3.78 12.51 -15.92
C LEU A 92 -2.24 12.46 -15.82
N PHE A 93 -1.58 11.89 -16.82
CA PHE A 93 -0.12 11.73 -16.87
C PHE A 93 0.58 12.60 -17.91
N ASP A 94 -0.11 13.58 -18.49
CA ASP A 94 0.50 14.53 -19.43
C ASP A 94 1.72 15.21 -18.79
N GLY A 95 2.86 15.19 -19.49
CA GLY A 95 4.13 15.75 -19.02
C GLY A 95 4.74 15.06 -17.80
N ILE A 96 4.35 13.83 -17.48
CA ILE A 96 4.97 12.98 -16.45
C ILE A 96 5.51 11.71 -17.11
N GLU A 97 6.83 11.53 -17.09
CA GLU A 97 7.50 10.36 -17.68
C GLU A 97 7.25 9.09 -16.85
N LEU A 98 6.49 8.14 -17.40
CA LEU A 98 6.02 6.95 -16.67
C LEU A 98 7.09 5.89 -16.38
N ASP A 99 8.28 5.94 -17.03
CA ASP A 99 9.44 5.11 -16.64
C ASP A 99 10.38 5.81 -15.64
N GLY A 100 10.20 7.11 -15.41
CA GLY A 100 10.94 7.91 -14.43
C GLY A 100 10.31 7.93 -13.03
N VAL A 101 9.00 7.71 -12.94
CA VAL A 101 8.24 7.81 -11.69
C VAL A 101 7.53 6.50 -11.39
N SER A 102 7.53 6.10 -10.12
CA SER A 102 6.75 4.94 -9.72
C SER A 102 5.33 5.33 -9.31
N THR A 103 4.33 4.69 -9.88
CA THR A 103 2.89 5.01 -9.66
C THR A 103 2.18 3.93 -8.87
N SER A 104 1.46 4.33 -7.81
CA SER A 104 0.52 3.47 -7.09
C SER A 104 -0.91 3.80 -7.51
N MET A 105 -1.75 2.80 -7.77
CA MET A 105 -3.16 2.96 -8.11
C MET A 105 -4.00 2.25 -7.05
N THR A 106 -4.74 3.02 -6.26
CA THR A 106 -5.65 2.46 -5.24
C THR A 106 -6.99 2.15 -5.88
N ILE A 107 -6.99 1.03 -6.58
CA ILE A 107 -8.11 0.52 -7.35
C ILE A 107 -8.20 -0.99 -7.18
N ASN A 108 -9.42 -1.54 -7.13
CA ASN A 108 -9.68 -2.91 -6.72
C ASN A 108 -10.55 -3.66 -7.73
N ALA A 109 -11.87 -3.53 -7.66
CA ALA A 109 -12.77 -4.29 -8.54
C ALA A 109 -12.53 -4.04 -10.04
N THR A 110 -12.12 -2.82 -10.41
CA THR A 110 -11.74 -2.41 -11.77
C THR A 110 -10.23 -2.40 -12.01
N ALA A 111 -9.41 -2.96 -11.09
CA ALA A 111 -7.95 -2.91 -11.18
C ALA A 111 -7.36 -3.38 -12.53
N PRO A 112 -7.80 -4.50 -13.13
CA PRO A 112 -7.30 -4.90 -14.44
C PRO A 112 -7.59 -3.88 -15.55
N ILE A 113 -8.74 -3.21 -15.48
CA ILE A 113 -9.18 -2.22 -16.47
C ILE A 113 -8.31 -0.96 -16.36
N LEU A 114 -8.18 -0.40 -15.16
CA LEU A 114 -7.38 0.81 -14.95
C LEU A 114 -5.88 0.55 -15.21
N PHE A 115 -5.39 -0.66 -14.92
CA PHE A 115 -4.03 -1.03 -15.30
C PHE A 115 -3.85 -1.15 -16.80
N ALA A 116 -4.83 -1.69 -17.54
CA ALA A 116 -4.78 -1.69 -19.00
C ALA A 116 -4.74 -0.26 -19.58
N LEU A 117 -5.55 0.67 -19.05
CA LEU A 117 -5.50 2.08 -19.45
C LEU A 117 -4.13 2.72 -19.13
N TYR A 118 -3.55 2.40 -17.97
CA TYR A 118 -2.21 2.88 -17.61
C TYR A 118 -1.13 2.36 -18.55
N LEU A 119 -1.20 1.09 -18.97
CA LEU A 119 -0.29 0.50 -19.96
C LEU A 119 -0.40 1.22 -21.30
N VAL A 120 -1.62 1.46 -21.79
CA VAL A 120 -1.82 2.18 -23.06
C VAL A 120 -1.34 3.63 -22.98
N ALA A 121 -1.55 4.31 -21.85
CA ALA A 121 -1.01 5.65 -21.63
C ALA A 121 0.54 5.67 -21.66
N ALA A 122 1.19 4.64 -21.10
CA ALA A 122 2.63 4.45 -21.22
C ALA A 122 3.08 4.16 -22.66
N GLU A 123 2.36 3.31 -23.39
CA GLU A 123 2.61 3.04 -24.80
C GLU A 123 2.49 4.30 -25.66
N ASN A 124 1.50 5.16 -25.38
CA ASN A 124 1.33 6.46 -26.04
C ASN A 124 2.54 7.40 -25.81
N GLN A 125 3.24 7.25 -24.68
CA GLN A 125 4.51 7.94 -24.39
C GLN A 125 5.76 7.22 -24.95
N GLY A 126 5.60 6.06 -25.59
CA GLY A 126 6.72 5.22 -26.05
C GLY A 126 7.44 4.45 -24.94
N VAL A 127 6.80 4.29 -23.78
CA VAL A 127 7.33 3.56 -22.62
C VAL A 127 6.82 2.12 -22.61
N PRO A 128 7.68 1.12 -22.76
CA PRO A 128 7.27 -0.29 -22.72
C PRO A 128 6.97 -0.77 -21.28
N ALA A 129 6.08 -1.76 -21.16
CA ALA A 129 5.57 -2.26 -19.87
C ALA A 129 6.68 -2.74 -18.91
N GLU A 130 7.79 -3.26 -19.43
CA GLU A 130 8.93 -3.76 -18.67
C GLU A 130 9.77 -2.64 -18.04
N LYS A 131 9.50 -1.37 -18.32
CA LYS A 131 10.11 -0.24 -17.61
C LYS A 131 9.23 0.32 -16.49
N LEU A 132 7.94 -0.01 -16.49
CA LEU A 132 6.99 0.56 -15.55
C LEU A 132 7.21 0.00 -14.15
N LYS A 133 7.29 0.91 -13.17
CA LYS A 133 7.41 0.57 -11.75
C LYS A 133 6.18 1.07 -11.04
N GLY A 134 5.47 0.22 -10.34
CA GLY A 134 4.26 0.68 -9.69
C GLY A 134 3.55 -0.38 -8.91
N THR A 135 2.34 -0.06 -8.49
CA THR A 135 1.49 -0.95 -7.71
C THR A 135 0.05 -0.71 -8.09
N VAL A 136 -0.72 -1.79 -8.21
CA VAL A 136 -2.17 -1.75 -8.21
C VAL A 136 -2.64 -2.43 -6.94
N GLN A 137 -3.65 -1.88 -6.26
CA GLN A 137 -4.09 -2.43 -4.98
C GLN A 137 -4.68 -3.84 -5.16
N ASN A 138 -5.64 -4.02 -6.06
CA ASN A 138 -6.12 -5.33 -6.55
C ASN A 138 -6.45 -6.36 -5.45
N ASP A 139 -6.80 -5.90 -4.24
CA ASP A 139 -7.20 -6.75 -3.13
C ASP A 139 -8.72 -6.69 -3.02
N ILE A 140 -9.41 -7.65 -3.63
CA ILE A 140 -10.86 -7.74 -3.58
C ILE A 140 -11.39 -8.34 -2.26
N LEU A 141 -10.61 -9.14 -1.53
CA LEU A 141 -11.11 -9.82 -0.34
C LEU A 141 -11.42 -8.81 0.76
N LYS A 142 -10.54 -7.83 0.95
CA LYS A 142 -10.80 -6.71 1.87
C LYS A 142 -11.95 -5.79 1.44
N GLU A 143 -12.36 -5.81 0.16
CA GLU A 143 -13.57 -5.08 -0.26
C GLU A 143 -14.82 -5.66 0.36
N TYR A 144 -14.95 -6.98 0.44
CA TYR A 144 -16.11 -7.61 1.08
C TYR A 144 -16.09 -7.48 2.61
N ILE A 145 -14.90 -7.36 3.20
CA ILE A 145 -14.71 -7.32 4.65
C ILE A 145 -14.89 -5.91 5.21
N ALA A 146 -14.30 -4.89 4.56
CA ALA A 146 -14.12 -3.58 5.19
C ALA A 146 -14.43 -2.36 4.30
N ARG A 147 -14.21 -2.43 2.97
CA ARG A 147 -14.21 -1.23 2.11
C ARG A 147 -15.45 -1.04 1.23
N GLY A 148 -16.08 -2.12 0.77
CA GLY A 148 -17.39 -2.10 0.11
C GLY A 148 -17.42 -1.72 -1.38
N THR A 149 -16.29 -1.63 -2.09
CA THR A 149 -16.26 -1.25 -3.53
C THR A 149 -16.11 -2.44 -4.48
N TYR A 150 -16.74 -3.58 -4.16
CA TYR A 150 -16.79 -4.75 -5.04
C TYR A 150 -17.87 -4.61 -6.12
N ILE A 151 -17.68 -5.30 -7.26
CA ILE A 151 -18.67 -5.33 -8.37
C ILE A 151 -19.24 -6.74 -8.54
N TYR A 152 -18.36 -7.72 -8.69
CA TYR A 152 -18.75 -9.11 -8.98
C TYR A 152 -18.76 -9.97 -7.71
N PRO A 153 -19.37 -11.17 -7.73
CA PRO A 153 -19.25 -12.12 -6.63
C PRO A 153 -17.79 -12.55 -6.35
N PRO A 154 -17.48 -13.13 -5.18
CA PRO A 154 -16.10 -13.45 -4.79
C PRO A 154 -15.32 -14.30 -5.79
N LYS A 155 -15.92 -15.36 -6.36
CA LYS A 155 -15.24 -16.28 -7.29
C LYS A 155 -14.72 -15.60 -8.57
N PRO A 156 -15.54 -14.92 -9.39
CA PRO A 156 -15.04 -14.22 -10.58
C PRO A 156 -14.06 -13.09 -10.24
N SER A 157 -14.24 -12.42 -9.10
CA SER A 157 -13.29 -11.40 -8.68
C SER A 157 -11.92 -11.97 -8.32
N MET A 158 -11.86 -13.10 -7.62
CA MET A 158 -10.59 -13.81 -7.35
C MET A 158 -9.89 -14.24 -8.65
N ARG A 159 -10.66 -14.65 -9.66
CA ARG A 159 -10.11 -14.93 -10.99
C ARG A 159 -9.41 -13.69 -11.57
N MET A 160 -10.05 -12.52 -11.58
CA MET A 160 -9.44 -11.30 -12.11
C MET A 160 -8.14 -10.92 -11.39
N VAL A 161 -8.08 -11.09 -10.07
CA VAL A 161 -6.86 -10.86 -9.29
C VAL A 161 -5.71 -11.76 -9.78
N THR A 162 -6.00 -13.06 -9.95
CA THR A 162 -5.00 -14.05 -10.41
C THR A 162 -4.65 -13.92 -11.89
N ASP A 163 -5.57 -13.45 -12.74
CA ASP A 163 -5.30 -13.07 -14.14
C ASP A 163 -4.30 -11.90 -14.20
N LEU A 164 -4.45 -10.89 -13.34
CA LEU A 164 -3.52 -9.76 -13.28
C LEU A 164 -2.15 -10.13 -12.71
N LEU A 165 -2.10 -11.02 -11.71
CA LEU A 165 -0.84 -11.59 -11.20
C LEU A 165 -0.05 -12.31 -12.30
N GLU A 166 -0.71 -13.15 -13.10
CA GLU A 166 -0.10 -13.85 -14.24
C GLU A 166 0.44 -12.86 -15.28
N PHE A 167 -0.36 -11.87 -15.66
CA PHE A 167 0.00 -10.87 -16.65
C PHE A 167 1.25 -10.09 -16.22
N CYS A 168 1.27 -9.55 -14.99
CA CYS A 168 2.43 -8.78 -14.50
C CYS A 168 3.68 -9.65 -14.35
N THR A 169 3.54 -10.94 -14.02
CA THR A 169 4.69 -11.85 -13.90
C THR A 169 5.44 -12.00 -15.22
N THR A 170 4.74 -11.91 -16.35
CA THR A 170 5.29 -12.19 -17.69
C THR A 170 5.52 -10.93 -18.55
N HIS A 171 4.68 -9.90 -18.42
CA HIS A 171 4.68 -8.72 -19.31
C HIS A 171 5.05 -7.42 -18.60
N ALA A 172 4.86 -7.33 -17.27
CA ALA A 172 5.16 -6.12 -16.49
C ALA A 172 5.97 -6.47 -15.22
N PRO A 173 7.18 -7.03 -15.35
CA PRO A 173 7.90 -7.70 -14.26
C PRO A 173 8.35 -6.80 -13.11
N TYR A 174 8.25 -5.46 -13.25
CA TYR A 174 8.54 -4.50 -12.18
C TYR A 174 7.29 -3.89 -11.55
N TRP A 175 6.10 -4.32 -11.97
CA TRP A 175 4.84 -3.93 -11.38
C TRP A 175 4.48 -4.83 -10.20
N ASN A 176 4.08 -4.24 -9.07
CA ASN A 176 3.48 -4.99 -7.97
C ASN A 176 1.99 -5.21 -8.29
N ALA A 177 1.63 -6.44 -8.62
CA ALA A 177 0.29 -6.77 -9.14
C ALA A 177 -0.81 -6.82 -8.08
N ILE A 178 -0.43 -6.75 -6.79
CA ILE A 178 -1.35 -6.68 -5.67
C ILE A 178 -0.69 -6.00 -4.47
N SER A 179 -1.50 -5.28 -3.70
CA SER A 179 -1.17 -4.75 -2.39
C SER A 179 -2.18 -5.27 -1.36
N ILE A 180 -1.84 -6.37 -0.69
CA ILE A 180 -2.72 -7.05 0.26
C ILE A 180 -2.88 -6.16 1.50
N SER A 181 -4.10 -5.72 1.78
CA SER A 181 -4.36 -4.50 2.52
C SER A 181 -5.03 -4.73 3.87
N GLY A 182 -4.29 -4.48 4.95
CA GLY A 182 -4.80 -4.35 6.32
C GLY A 182 -5.28 -2.95 6.69
N TYR A 183 -4.82 -1.90 5.99
CA TYR A 183 -5.18 -0.51 6.30
C TYR A 183 -6.69 -0.31 6.50
N HIS A 184 -7.49 -0.74 5.54
CA HIS A 184 -8.95 -0.58 5.56
C HIS A 184 -9.62 -1.40 6.66
N ILE A 185 -9.07 -2.58 6.97
CA ILE A 185 -9.56 -3.46 8.04
C ILE A 185 -9.35 -2.77 9.39
N ARG A 186 -8.18 -2.13 9.58
CA ARG A 186 -7.87 -1.35 10.77
C ARG A 186 -8.75 -0.10 10.89
N GLU A 187 -8.95 0.63 9.79
CA GLU A 187 -9.82 1.80 9.75
C GLU A 187 -11.30 1.44 10.01
N ALA A 188 -11.71 0.21 9.70
CA ALA A 188 -13.03 -0.33 10.03
C ALA A 188 -13.17 -0.77 11.51
N GLY A 189 -12.12 -0.64 12.32
CA GLY A 189 -12.17 -0.83 13.78
C GLY A 189 -11.50 -2.11 14.29
N SER A 190 -10.70 -2.79 13.49
CA SER A 190 -10.00 -4.00 13.96
C SER A 190 -8.90 -3.69 14.98
N THR A 191 -8.49 -4.68 15.79
CA THR A 191 -7.24 -4.62 16.55
C THR A 191 -6.02 -4.78 15.61
N ALA A 192 -4.80 -4.55 16.13
CA ALA A 192 -3.58 -4.75 15.36
C ALA A 192 -3.35 -6.24 15.00
N ALA A 193 -3.70 -7.15 15.91
CA ALA A 193 -3.64 -8.59 15.65
C ALA A 193 -4.68 -9.03 14.61
N GLN A 194 -5.90 -8.50 14.68
CA GLN A 194 -6.94 -8.75 13.67
C GLN A 194 -6.57 -8.19 12.29
N GLU A 195 -6.04 -6.96 12.23
CA GLU A 195 -5.51 -6.38 10.99
C GLU A 195 -4.50 -7.34 10.38
N LEU A 196 -3.54 -7.80 11.17
CA LEU A 196 -2.49 -8.69 10.69
C LEU A 196 -3.02 -10.06 10.24
N ALA A 197 -3.85 -10.69 11.07
CA ALA A 197 -4.42 -12.00 10.80
C ALA A 197 -5.24 -12.02 9.51
N PHE A 198 -6.21 -11.11 9.38
CA PHE A 198 -7.08 -11.08 8.20
C PHE A 198 -6.32 -10.70 6.92
N THR A 199 -5.31 -9.82 7.03
CA THR A 199 -4.47 -9.48 5.88
C THR A 199 -3.63 -10.67 5.41
N LEU A 200 -3.00 -11.40 6.33
CA LEU A 200 -2.20 -12.57 5.98
C LEU A 200 -3.07 -13.74 5.50
N ALA A 201 -4.25 -13.96 6.07
CA ALA A 201 -5.22 -14.94 5.59
C ALA A 201 -5.71 -14.65 4.16
N ASN A 202 -5.95 -13.37 3.83
CA ASN A 202 -6.20 -12.94 2.45
C ASN A 202 -5.00 -13.26 1.56
N GLY A 203 -3.78 -12.99 2.02
CA GLY A 203 -2.55 -13.32 1.30
C GLY A 203 -2.37 -14.80 1.02
N ILE A 204 -2.61 -15.66 2.01
CA ILE A 204 -2.63 -17.13 1.87
C ILE A 204 -3.64 -17.52 0.79
N SER A 205 -4.85 -16.96 0.84
CA SER A 205 -5.91 -17.23 -0.14
C SER A 205 -5.50 -16.83 -1.57
N TYR A 206 -4.85 -15.68 -1.74
CA TYR A 206 -4.36 -15.23 -3.04
C TYR A 206 -3.24 -16.12 -3.60
N VAL A 207 -2.27 -16.49 -2.75
CA VAL A 207 -1.18 -17.37 -3.15
C VAL A 207 -1.72 -18.75 -3.52
N ALA A 208 -2.61 -19.33 -2.70
CA ALA A 208 -3.25 -20.60 -2.99
C ALA A 208 -4.06 -20.58 -4.29
N ALA A 209 -4.83 -19.51 -4.55
CA ALA A 209 -5.59 -19.36 -5.78
C ALA A 209 -4.69 -19.24 -7.03
N ALA A 210 -3.58 -18.49 -6.93
CA ALA A 210 -2.60 -18.37 -8.01
C ALA A 210 -1.90 -19.71 -8.32
N ILE A 211 -1.52 -20.47 -7.28
CA ILE A 211 -0.94 -21.81 -7.43
C ILE A 211 -1.95 -22.79 -8.05
N ALA A 212 -3.22 -22.75 -7.63
CA ALA A 212 -4.28 -23.58 -8.20
C ALA A 212 -4.51 -23.32 -9.71
N LYS A 213 -4.13 -22.12 -10.19
CA LYS A 213 -4.13 -21.74 -11.61
C LYS A 213 -2.84 -22.16 -12.36
N GLY A 214 -1.85 -22.70 -11.65
CA GLY A 214 -0.58 -23.17 -12.23
C GLY A 214 0.56 -22.15 -12.18
N LEU A 215 0.42 -21.04 -11.44
CA LEU A 215 1.51 -20.07 -11.28
C LEU A 215 2.56 -20.53 -10.26
N ASP A 216 3.84 -20.32 -10.56
CA ASP A 216 4.96 -20.65 -9.66
C ASP A 216 5.14 -19.56 -8.58
N PRO A 217 4.95 -19.89 -7.27
CA PRO A 217 5.07 -18.91 -6.19
C PRO A 217 6.48 -18.32 -6.06
N ASN A 218 7.53 -18.98 -6.57
CA ASN A 218 8.87 -18.41 -6.61
C ASN A 218 8.99 -17.24 -7.60
N GLN A 219 8.07 -17.14 -8.58
CA GLN A 219 8.07 -16.09 -9.59
C GLN A 219 7.12 -14.97 -9.19
N PHE A 220 5.82 -15.27 -9.07
CA PHE A 220 4.80 -14.23 -8.91
C PHE A 220 4.83 -13.58 -7.52
N ALA A 221 5.16 -14.31 -6.44
CA ALA A 221 5.08 -13.75 -5.08
C ALA A 221 6.14 -12.67 -4.82
N SER A 222 7.19 -12.59 -5.66
CA SER A 222 8.13 -11.46 -5.67
C SER A 222 7.49 -10.12 -6.06
N ARG A 223 6.27 -10.14 -6.61
CA ARG A 223 5.45 -8.98 -6.98
C ARG A 223 4.29 -8.72 -6.02
N ILE A 224 4.15 -9.52 -4.98
CA ILE A 224 3.20 -9.25 -3.90
C ILE A 224 3.77 -8.12 -3.02
N SER A 225 2.90 -7.19 -2.66
CA SER A 225 3.16 -6.16 -1.65
C SER A 225 2.02 -6.13 -0.65
N PHE A 226 2.20 -5.40 0.44
CA PHE A 226 1.22 -5.25 1.51
C PHE A 226 0.94 -3.77 1.79
N PHE A 227 -0.17 -3.50 2.45
CA PHE A 227 -0.55 -2.16 2.86
C PHE A 227 -1.17 -2.15 4.25
N PHE A 228 -0.51 -1.51 5.21
CA PHE A 228 -0.93 -1.49 6.60
C PHE A 228 -1.20 -0.08 7.13
N ASN A 229 -1.95 -0.01 8.23
CA ASN A 229 -2.18 1.21 8.98
C ASN A 229 -1.02 1.50 9.94
N ALA A 230 -0.74 2.76 10.24
CA ALA A 230 0.00 3.16 11.44
C ALA A 230 -0.96 3.91 12.38
N HIS A 231 -1.44 3.21 13.40
CA HIS A 231 -2.37 3.73 14.39
C HIS A 231 -1.67 4.47 15.56
N ASN A 232 -2.43 4.97 16.53
CA ASN A 232 -1.91 5.85 17.59
C ASN A 232 -0.86 5.23 18.52
N ASP A 233 -0.89 3.92 18.75
CA ASP A 233 0.04 3.27 19.68
C ASP A 233 1.36 2.94 18.97
N LEU A 234 2.37 3.80 19.17
CA LEU A 234 3.69 3.67 18.55
C LEU A 234 4.30 2.26 18.71
N LEU A 235 4.27 1.70 19.93
CA LEU A 235 4.97 0.45 20.22
C LEU A 235 4.24 -0.75 19.63
N ILE A 236 2.90 -0.76 19.69
CA ILE A 236 2.07 -1.79 19.06
C ILE A 236 2.29 -1.79 17.55
N GLU A 237 2.29 -0.63 16.91
CA GLU A 237 2.42 -0.55 15.45
C GLU A 237 3.82 -0.98 14.98
N VAL A 238 4.89 -0.56 15.67
CA VAL A 238 6.25 -1.07 15.42
C VAL A 238 6.29 -2.60 15.56
N ALA A 239 5.73 -3.13 16.65
CA ALA A 239 5.71 -4.56 16.92
C ALA A 239 4.91 -5.34 15.86
N LYS A 240 3.78 -4.79 15.38
CA LYS A 240 2.94 -5.33 14.33
C LYS A 240 3.71 -5.45 13.00
N PHE A 241 4.43 -4.42 12.59
CA PHE A 241 5.19 -4.46 11.33
C PHE A 241 6.32 -5.50 11.37
N ARG A 242 6.98 -5.67 12.53
CA ARG A 242 7.98 -6.72 12.76
C ARG A 242 7.36 -8.11 12.67
N ALA A 243 6.23 -8.32 13.35
CA ALA A 243 5.46 -9.56 13.32
C ALA A 243 5.02 -9.91 11.89
N ALA A 244 4.52 -8.93 11.14
CA ALA A 244 4.05 -9.12 9.77
C ALA A 244 5.12 -9.72 8.84
N ARG A 245 6.36 -9.21 8.91
CA ARG A 245 7.48 -9.78 8.14
C ARG A 245 7.79 -11.20 8.56
N ARG A 246 7.91 -11.42 9.87
CA ARG A 246 8.25 -12.74 10.44
C ARG A 246 7.22 -13.79 10.07
N MET A 247 5.94 -13.48 10.24
CA MET A 247 4.83 -14.37 9.91
C MET A 247 4.77 -14.67 8.41
N TRP A 248 4.79 -13.64 7.55
CA TRP A 248 4.70 -13.85 6.10
C TRP A 248 5.87 -14.68 5.56
N ALA A 249 7.09 -14.43 6.05
CA ALA A 249 8.25 -15.19 5.63
C ALA A 249 8.13 -16.68 5.98
N LYS A 250 7.66 -16.98 7.20
CA LYS A 250 7.38 -18.36 7.64
C LYS A 250 6.26 -19.00 6.81
N ILE A 251 5.14 -18.30 6.60
CA ILE A 251 4.01 -18.76 5.75
C ILE A 251 4.51 -19.17 4.36
N MET A 252 5.21 -18.28 3.66
CA MET A 252 5.69 -18.55 2.30
C MET A 252 6.68 -19.72 2.25
N LYS A 253 7.55 -19.84 3.25
CA LYS A 253 8.56 -20.89 3.31
C LYS A 253 7.98 -22.25 3.71
N GLU A 254 7.14 -22.28 4.75
CA GLU A 254 6.69 -23.51 5.41
C GLU A 254 5.41 -24.07 4.76
N GLN A 255 4.44 -23.21 4.43
CA GLN A 255 3.18 -23.66 3.80
C GLN A 255 3.31 -23.79 2.28
N PHE A 256 3.98 -22.83 1.63
CA PHE A 256 4.08 -22.78 0.17
C PHE A 256 5.42 -23.26 -0.41
N ASN A 257 6.34 -23.73 0.44
CA ASN A 257 7.65 -24.27 0.04
C ASN A 257 8.44 -23.34 -0.91
N VAL A 258 8.28 -22.03 -0.77
CA VAL A 258 9.04 -21.06 -1.57
C VAL A 258 10.52 -21.16 -1.23
N THR A 259 11.36 -21.09 -2.24
CA THR A 259 12.83 -21.09 -2.12
C THR A 259 13.45 -19.75 -2.51
N ASN A 260 12.77 -18.97 -3.35
CA ASN A 260 13.17 -17.60 -3.67
C ASN A 260 12.95 -16.67 -2.46
N GLU A 261 14.04 -16.18 -1.89
CA GLU A 261 14.03 -15.26 -0.76
C GLU A 261 13.16 -14.02 -0.99
N LYS A 262 13.22 -13.42 -2.19
CA LYS A 262 12.44 -12.21 -2.52
C LYS A 262 10.93 -12.43 -2.54
N ALA A 263 10.50 -13.68 -2.74
CA ALA A 263 9.10 -14.09 -2.68
C ALA A 263 8.59 -14.26 -1.23
N MET A 264 9.50 -14.33 -0.25
CA MET A 264 9.17 -14.35 1.18
C MET A 264 9.07 -12.96 1.80
N PHE A 265 9.44 -11.90 1.07
CA PHE A 265 9.44 -10.55 1.60
C PHE A 265 8.02 -10.00 1.77
N CYS A 266 7.69 -9.58 2.99
CA CYS A 266 6.55 -8.70 3.23
C CYS A 266 7.02 -7.25 2.99
N ARG A 267 7.03 -6.81 1.72
CA ARG A 267 7.24 -5.40 1.37
C ARG A 267 5.94 -4.65 1.55
N PHE A 268 5.93 -3.59 2.35
CA PHE A 268 4.69 -2.91 2.67
C PHE A 268 4.75 -1.39 2.53
N HIS A 269 3.62 -0.85 2.06
CA HIS A 269 3.23 0.54 2.23
C HIS A 269 2.59 0.72 3.60
N VAL A 270 2.77 1.90 4.19
CA VAL A 270 2.04 2.31 5.40
C VAL A 270 1.34 3.62 5.13
N GLN A 271 0.12 3.75 5.64
CA GLN A 271 -0.57 5.02 5.77
C GLN A 271 -0.92 5.24 7.24
N THR A 272 -0.69 6.47 7.71
CA THR A 272 -1.10 6.90 9.05
C THR A 272 -2.63 6.80 9.23
N GLY A 273 -3.12 6.58 10.44
CA GLY A 273 -4.55 6.26 10.66
C GLY A 273 -5.49 7.45 10.44
N GLY A 274 -6.35 7.41 9.41
CA GLY A 274 -7.32 8.47 9.11
C GLY A 274 -8.38 8.61 10.20
N SER A 275 -8.89 7.48 10.66
CA SER A 275 -9.86 7.31 11.75
C SER A 275 -9.41 7.91 13.08
N THR A 276 -8.12 8.20 13.25
CA THR A 276 -7.57 8.81 14.47
C THR A 276 -7.61 10.33 14.48
N LEU A 277 -7.86 10.95 13.33
CA LEU A 277 -7.75 12.39 13.14
C LEU A 277 -9.04 13.09 13.53
N THR A 278 -8.92 14.25 14.17
CA THR A 278 -10.05 14.98 14.73
C THR A 278 -10.41 16.20 13.90
N ALA A 279 -11.70 16.45 13.70
CA ALA A 279 -12.21 17.67 13.09
C ALA A 279 -12.01 18.91 13.98
N GLN A 280 -11.95 18.70 15.30
CA GLN A 280 -11.65 19.74 16.27
C GLN A 280 -10.14 19.84 16.49
N GLN A 281 -9.64 21.08 16.65
CA GLN A 281 -8.23 21.35 16.91
C GLN A 281 -7.31 20.62 15.91
N ILE A 282 -7.55 20.87 14.62
CA ILE A 282 -6.91 20.12 13.52
C ILE A 282 -5.37 20.13 13.58
N ASP A 283 -4.74 21.13 14.19
CA ASP A 283 -3.28 21.15 14.34
C ASP A 283 -2.74 20.04 15.24
N ASN A 284 -3.56 19.48 16.14
CA ASN A 284 -3.20 18.28 16.91
C ASN A 284 -3.00 17.05 15.99
N ASN A 285 -3.62 17.03 14.81
CA ASN A 285 -3.42 15.95 13.83
C ASN A 285 -1.99 15.94 13.29
N VAL A 286 -1.29 17.08 13.26
CA VAL A 286 0.13 17.13 12.88
C VAL A 286 0.97 16.30 13.87
N VAL A 287 0.69 16.42 15.16
CA VAL A 287 1.36 15.64 16.21
C VAL A 287 1.01 14.16 16.10
N ARG A 288 -0.27 13.83 15.91
CA ARG A 288 -0.72 12.43 15.71
C ARG A 288 -0.04 11.77 14.52
N THR A 289 -0.12 12.40 13.34
CA THR A 289 0.52 11.90 12.12
C THR A 289 2.03 11.78 12.29
N THR A 290 2.69 12.66 13.04
CA THR A 290 4.13 12.55 13.30
C THR A 290 4.47 11.29 14.10
N ILE A 291 3.72 10.99 15.17
CA ILE A 291 3.92 9.78 15.98
C ILE A 291 3.66 8.51 15.13
N GLN A 292 2.61 8.53 14.30
CA GLN A 292 2.26 7.42 13.42
C GLN A 292 3.30 7.23 12.29
N ALA A 293 3.83 8.31 11.74
CA ALA A 293 4.92 8.25 10.77
C ALA A 293 6.19 7.65 11.39
N LEU A 294 6.50 8.00 12.64
CA LEU A 294 7.62 7.41 13.36
C LEU A 294 7.45 5.90 13.56
N SER A 295 6.25 5.41 13.91
CA SER A 295 6.04 3.96 14.04
C SER A 295 6.20 3.22 12.71
N ALA A 296 5.77 3.81 11.60
CA ALA A 296 5.98 3.25 10.26
C ALA A 296 7.46 3.13 9.89
N VAL A 297 8.24 4.19 10.16
CA VAL A 297 9.69 4.23 9.89
C VAL A 297 10.44 3.26 10.80
N LEU A 298 10.20 3.33 12.11
CA LEU A 298 10.82 2.42 13.09
C LEU A 298 10.42 0.96 12.85
N GLY A 299 9.23 0.75 12.29
CA GLY A 299 8.73 -0.54 11.86
C GLY A 299 9.32 -1.05 10.55
N GLY A 300 10.05 -0.24 9.76
CA GLY A 300 10.72 -0.67 8.54
C GLY A 300 9.87 -0.67 7.26
N ALA A 301 8.94 0.28 7.11
CA ALA A 301 8.13 0.46 5.90
C ALA A 301 8.96 0.75 4.63
N GLN A 302 8.51 0.29 3.46
CA GLN A 302 9.16 0.58 2.17
C GLN A 302 8.61 1.85 1.50
N SER A 303 7.39 2.26 1.86
CA SER A 303 6.80 3.52 1.45
C SER A 303 5.80 4.01 2.49
N LEU A 304 5.60 5.32 2.57
CA LEU A 304 4.77 5.94 3.59
C LEU A 304 3.91 7.06 3.01
N HIS A 305 2.63 7.04 3.38
CA HIS A 305 1.69 8.15 3.26
C HIS A 305 1.49 8.78 4.63
N THR A 306 1.64 10.09 4.72
CA THR A 306 1.31 10.87 5.90
C THR A 306 0.04 11.68 5.64
N ASN A 307 -0.95 11.41 6.46
CA ASN A 307 -2.24 12.06 6.43
C ASN A 307 -2.11 13.55 6.71
N SER A 308 -2.98 14.34 6.09
CA SER A 308 -3.00 15.78 6.28
C SER A 308 -3.83 16.18 7.48
N ARG A 309 -3.53 17.35 8.07
CA ARG A 309 -4.21 17.81 9.29
C ARG A 309 -5.72 18.01 9.14
N ASP A 310 -6.20 18.22 7.92
CA ASP A 310 -7.60 18.48 7.52
C ASP A 310 -8.39 17.22 7.13
N GLU A 311 -7.77 16.05 7.16
CA GLU A 311 -8.31 14.80 6.61
C GLU A 311 -9.62 14.30 7.26
N ALA A 312 -9.89 14.70 8.51
CA ALA A 312 -11.13 14.31 9.19
C ALA A 312 -12.40 14.86 8.49
N LEU A 313 -12.30 15.90 7.66
CA LEU A 313 -13.45 16.55 7.03
C LEU A 313 -13.33 16.72 5.51
N SER A 314 -12.12 16.86 4.97
CA SER A 314 -11.95 17.20 3.57
C SER A 314 -10.70 16.56 2.95
N LEU A 315 -10.66 16.56 1.63
CA LEU A 315 -9.41 16.36 0.90
C LEU A 315 -8.39 17.45 1.28
N PRO A 316 -7.09 17.15 1.23
CA PRO A 316 -6.07 18.05 1.72
C PRO A 316 -5.84 19.25 0.81
N THR A 317 -5.72 20.42 1.41
CA THR A 317 -5.22 21.62 0.73
C THR A 317 -3.74 21.48 0.34
N ASP A 318 -3.24 22.40 -0.49
CA ASP A 318 -1.81 22.41 -0.85
C ASP A 318 -0.89 22.57 0.36
N ASP A 319 -1.24 23.45 1.29
CA ASP A 319 -0.44 23.69 2.48
C ASP A 319 -0.50 22.53 3.46
N SER A 320 -1.67 21.90 3.67
CA SER A 320 -1.79 20.73 4.55
C SER A 320 -1.02 19.53 3.98
N ALA A 321 -1.08 19.28 2.67
CA ALA A 321 -0.32 18.20 2.04
C ALA A 321 1.20 18.47 2.06
N ARG A 322 1.61 19.73 1.87
CA ARG A 322 3.02 20.13 1.99
C ARG A 322 3.51 19.90 3.41
N LEU A 323 2.72 20.24 4.42
CA LEU A 323 3.06 19.98 5.82
C LEU A 323 3.22 18.48 6.09
N ALA A 324 2.28 17.66 5.62
CA ALA A 324 2.36 16.22 5.77
C ALA A 324 3.59 15.62 5.06
N LEU A 325 3.95 16.14 3.89
CA LEU A 325 5.19 15.80 3.19
C LEU A 325 6.44 16.18 4.02
N ARG A 326 6.45 17.39 4.60
CA ARG A 326 7.56 17.86 5.45
C ARG A 326 7.73 17.00 6.70
N THR A 327 6.65 16.46 7.27
CA THR A 327 6.76 15.47 8.37
C THR A 327 7.66 14.30 8.00
N GLN A 328 7.50 13.71 6.81
CA GLN A 328 8.36 12.60 6.37
C GLN A 328 9.80 13.07 6.11
N GLN A 329 9.98 14.24 5.49
CA GLN A 329 11.32 14.76 5.18
C GLN A 329 12.12 15.10 6.44
N ILE A 330 11.48 15.68 7.46
CA ILE A 330 12.13 15.94 8.76
C ILE A 330 12.54 14.61 9.40
N ILE A 331 11.67 13.60 9.40
CA ILE A 331 12.03 12.27 9.92
C ILE A 331 13.19 11.69 9.11
N ALA A 332 13.17 11.76 7.79
CA ALA A 332 14.21 11.17 6.94
C ALA A 332 15.57 11.86 7.07
N TYR A 333 15.59 13.19 7.16
CA TYR A 333 16.82 13.98 6.99
C TYR A 333 17.34 14.66 8.25
N GLU A 334 16.53 14.76 9.32
CA GLU A 334 16.91 15.46 10.55
C GLU A 334 16.92 14.55 11.79
N SER A 335 16.21 13.42 11.78
CA SER A 335 16.04 12.59 12.99
C SER A 335 17.19 11.62 13.28
N GLY A 336 18.05 11.30 12.29
CA GLY A 336 19.08 10.26 12.39
C GLY A 336 18.57 8.82 12.34
N LEU A 337 17.25 8.59 12.22
CA LEU A 337 16.68 7.23 12.22
C LEU A 337 17.09 6.39 11.01
N VAL A 338 17.42 7.02 9.88
CA VAL A 338 17.80 6.32 8.65
C VAL A 338 19.11 5.54 8.78
N ASP A 339 19.96 5.92 9.75
CA ASP A 339 21.28 5.33 9.96
C ASP A 339 21.25 4.03 10.76
N HIS A 340 20.09 3.65 11.31
CA HIS A 340 19.97 2.56 12.28
C HIS A 340 18.88 1.56 11.88
N PRO A 341 19.24 0.44 11.21
CA PRO A 341 18.31 -0.65 10.94
C PRO A 341 17.73 -1.27 12.23
N ASP A 342 16.40 -1.27 12.35
CA ASP A 342 15.62 -1.77 13.51
C ASP A 342 16.24 -1.39 14.87
N PRO A 343 16.23 -0.08 15.22
CA PRO A 343 16.89 0.43 16.41
C PRO A 343 16.25 -0.10 17.71
N PHE A 344 15.04 -0.66 17.61
CA PHE A 344 14.34 -1.29 18.73
C PHE A 344 14.64 -2.77 18.93
N GLY A 345 15.34 -3.44 18.03
CA GLY A 345 15.62 -4.86 18.21
C GLY A 345 16.46 -5.12 19.47
N GLY A 346 15.99 -6.07 20.28
CA GLY A 346 16.50 -6.34 21.62
C GLY A 346 15.77 -5.58 22.76
N SER A 347 14.88 -4.63 22.46
CA SER A 347 14.02 -4.01 23.46
C SER A 347 13.03 -5.02 24.02
N TYR A 348 13.07 -5.28 25.33
CA TYR A 348 12.16 -6.22 26.00
C TYR A 348 10.68 -5.95 25.65
N ALA A 349 10.25 -4.69 25.65
CA ALA A 349 8.88 -4.33 25.36
C ALA A 349 8.49 -4.65 23.90
N ILE A 350 9.34 -4.28 22.93
CA ILE A 350 9.04 -4.50 21.51
C ILE A 350 9.11 -5.98 21.15
N GLU A 351 10.09 -6.73 21.65
CA GLU A 351 10.17 -8.18 21.39
C GLU A 351 8.95 -8.91 21.98
N THR A 352 8.57 -8.60 23.23
CA THR A 352 7.39 -9.19 23.88
C THR A 352 6.11 -8.86 23.12
N LEU A 353 5.93 -7.60 22.70
CA LEU A 353 4.77 -7.19 21.92
C LEU A 353 4.73 -7.85 20.54
N THR A 354 5.87 -7.99 19.86
CA THR A 354 5.96 -8.67 18.56
C THR A 354 5.57 -10.14 18.68
N ASP A 355 6.04 -10.84 19.72
CA ASP A 355 5.66 -12.23 19.98
C ASP A 355 4.19 -12.39 20.36
N SER A 356 3.66 -11.47 21.17
CA SER A 356 2.25 -11.46 21.57
C SER A 356 1.32 -11.25 20.37
N ILE A 357 1.60 -10.26 19.52
CA ILE A 357 0.80 -9.95 18.33
C ILE A 357 0.86 -11.13 17.34
N GLU A 358 2.03 -11.75 17.13
CA GLU A 358 2.14 -12.94 16.29
C GLU A 358 1.30 -14.12 16.84
N THR A 359 1.33 -14.33 18.15
CA THR A 359 0.57 -15.41 18.80
C THR A 359 -0.94 -15.21 18.61
N GLU A 360 -1.43 -13.99 18.86
CA GLU A 360 -2.85 -13.65 18.70
C GLU A 360 -3.27 -13.73 17.22
N ALA A 361 -2.45 -13.18 16.31
CA ALA A 361 -2.76 -13.22 14.88
C ALA A 361 -2.76 -14.64 14.32
N ASN A 362 -1.82 -15.51 14.72
CA ASN A 362 -1.81 -16.91 14.33
C ASN A 362 -3.04 -17.67 14.87
N ALA A 363 -3.49 -17.38 16.08
CA ALA A 363 -4.70 -17.99 16.63
C ALA A 363 -5.93 -17.67 15.76
N ILE A 364 -6.04 -16.43 15.30
CA ILE A 364 -7.11 -16.00 14.39
C ILE A 364 -6.96 -16.65 13.01
N ILE A 365 -5.75 -16.71 12.43
CA ILE A 365 -5.51 -17.38 11.14
C ILE A 365 -5.94 -18.85 11.20
N ASN A 366 -5.56 -19.56 12.26
CA ASN A 366 -5.92 -20.97 12.47
C ASN A 366 -7.42 -21.20 12.69
N GLU A 367 -8.18 -20.19 13.11
CA GLU A 367 -9.64 -20.27 13.22
C GLU A 367 -10.32 -20.05 11.85
N VAL A 368 -9.68 -19.29 10.96
CA VAL A 368 -10.17 -19.02 9.60
C VAL A 368 -9.92 -20.21 8.67
N GLU A 369 -8.82 -20.95 8.85
CA GLU A 369 -8.50 -22.21 8.14
C GLU A 369 -9.34 -23.40 8.65
#